data_AF-A0A838R3N1-F1
#
_entry.id   AF-A0A838R3N1-F1
#
_cell.length_a   1.000
_cell.length_b   1.000
_cell.length_c   1.000
_cell.angle_alpha   90.00
_cell.angle_beta   90.00
_cell.angle_gamma   90.00
#
_symmetry.space_group_name_H-M   'P 1'
#
loop_
_entity.id
_entity.type
_entity.pdbx_description
1 polymer ?
#
loop_
_entity_poly.entity_id
_entity_poly.type
_entity_poly.pdbx_seq_one_letter_code
_entity_poly.pdbx_strand_id
1 'polypeptide(L)'
;MGVGNITELTSADSTGVNALLIAICEEIGVRAVLTTEVIPWARGSVREIDIARRLMHYAVEHRTLPKGVDDRLLTVKDPVVLEYSEEELRLLHAAVKDPNFRIFADRTTITVFNHELFVRGTDIQEIFAQLGVEEGTHAFYLGRELMKAKLAITLGKTYRQEGALAWGYLTPPDDVRSEHVKLTQRKRRTEKRAEGG
;
A
#
# COMPACT_ATOMS: atom_id res chain seq x y z
N MET A 1 -14.58 -4.19 31.29
CA MET A 1 -15.59 -3.66 30.35
C MET A 1 -15.76 -4.61 29.17
N GLY A 2 -16.98 -4.90 28.72
CA GLY A 2 -17.21 -5.75 27.54
C GLY A 2 -17.24 -4.92 26.26
N VAL A 3 -16.12 -4.88 25.53
CA VAL A 3 -16.00 -4.09 24.28
C VAL A 3 -16.37 -4.91 23.04
N GLY A 4 -16.24 -6.24 23.12
CA GLY A 4 -16.55 -7.17 22.02
C GLY A 4 -17.96 -6.98 21.45
N ASN A 5 -18.98 -6.86 22.32
CA ASN A 5 -20.37 -6.67 21.87
C ASN A 5 -20.54 -5.44 20.97
N ILE A 6 -19.82 -4.34 21.25
CA ILE A 6 -19.91 -3.12 20.44
C ILE A 6 -19.25 -3.35 19.08
N THR A 7 -18.05 -3.89 19.04
CA THR A 7 -17.37 -4.21 17.77
C THR A 7 -18.11 -5.27 16.96
N GLU A 8 -18.80 -6.21 17.61
CA GLU A 8 -19.51 -7.29 16.94
C GLU A 8 -20.85 -6.84 16.34
N LEU A 9 -21.56 -5.93 17.02
CA LEU A 9 -22.86 -5.42 16.60
C LEU A 9 -22.78 -4.13 15.78
N THR A 10 -21.57 -3.66 15.46
CA THR A 10 -21.35 -2.46 14.66
C THR A 10 -20.69 -2.83 13.34
N SER A 11 -21.34 -2.49 12.22
CA SER A 11 -20.76 -2.63 10.87
C SER A 11 -19.75 -1.50 10.61
N ALA A 12 -18.58 -1.58 11.24
CA ALA A 12 -17.47 -0.65 11.08
C ALA A 12 -16.13 -1.38 11.24
N ASP A 13 -15.05 -0.80 10.73
CA ASP A 13 -13.70 -1.32 10.94
C ASP A 13 -13.35 -1.34 12.43
N SER A 14 -13.05 -2.53 12.96
CA SER A 14 -12.84 -2.75 14.39
C SER A 14 -11.65 -1.98 14.95
N THR A 15 -10.64 -1.67 14.14
CA THR A 15 -9.44 -0.91 14.56
C THR A 15 -9.80 0.45 15.16
N GLY A 16 -10.68 1.21 14.50
CA GLY A 16 -11.10 2.53 14.97
C GLY A 16 -12.03 2.47 16.18
N VAL A 17 -12.97 1.51 16.18
CA VAL A 17 -13.90 1.28 17.30
C VAL A 17 -13.12 0.86 18.55
N ASN A 18 -12.20 -0.09 18.42
CA ASN A 18 -11.33 -0.54 19.51
C ASN A 18 -10.46 0.60 20.03
N ALA A 19 -9.85 1.40 19.14
CA ALA A 19 -9.05 2.56 19.57
C ALA A 19 -9.86 3.52 20.46
N LEU A 20 -11.08 3.87 20.02
CA LEU A 20 -11.96 4.77 20.77
C LEU A 20 -12.41 4.17 22.11
N LEU A 21 -12.89 2.93 22.12
CA LEU A 21 -13.36 2.28 23.34
C LEU A 21 -12.24 2.13 24.37
N ILE A 22 -11.02 1.84 23.92
CA ILE A 22 -9.87 1.71 24.79
C ILE A 22 -9.39 3.07 25.31
N ALA A 23 -9.50 4.14 24.53
CA ALA A 23 -9.24 5.50 25.04
C ALA A 23 -10.18 5.84 26.21
N ILE A 24 -11.48 5.58 26.05
CA ILE A 24 -12.47 5.78 27.11
C ILE A 24 -12.16 4.90 28.33
N CYS A 25 -11.82 3.62 28.10
CA CYS A 25 -11.44 2.70 29.18
C CYS A 25 -10.25 3.22 29.99
N GLU A 26 -9.21 3.70 29.30
CA GLU A 26 -7.99 4.21 29.94
C GLU A 26 -8.28 5.47 30.75
N GLU A 27 -9.03 6.43 30.18
CA GLU A 27 -9.37 7.68 30.87
C GLU A 27 -10.19 7.47 32.16
N ILE A 28 -11.10 6.49 32.18
CA ILE A 28 -11.92 6.20 33.37
C ILE A 28 -11.30 5.15 34.30
N GLY A 29 -10.08 4.67 34.01
CA GLY A 29 -9.34 3.74 34.87
C GLY A 29 -9.79 2.27 34.82
N VAL A 30 -10.38 1.82 33.70
CA VAL A 30 -10.70 0.40 33.49
C VAL A 30 -9.43 -0.43 33.37
N ARG A 31 -9.31 -1.49 34.18
CA ARG A 31 -8.11 -2.34 34.24
C ARG A 31 -8.20 -3.62 33.40
N ALA A 32 -9.40 -3.96 32.92
CA ALA A 32 -9.63 -5.17 32.15
C ALA A 32 -10.76 -4.99 31.13
N VAL A 33 -10.56 -5.50 29.92
CA VAL A 33 -11.54 -5.54 28.85
C VAL A 33 -11.80 -6.98 28.41
N LEU A 34 -13.06 -7.29 28.12
CA LEU A 34 -13.48 -8.58 27.57
C LEU A 34 -13.79 -8.38 26.08
N THR A 35 -13.17 -9.22 25.25
CA THR A 35 -13.30 -9.16 23.79
C THR A 35 -13.20 -10.57 23.19
N THR A 36 -13.71 -10.74 21.98
CA THR A 36 -13.55 -11.95 21.17
C THR A 36 -13.21 -11.57 19.72
N GLU A 37 -12.85 -12.55 18.90
CA GLU A 37 -12.61 -12.37 17.47
C GLU A 37 -13.29 -13.48 16.64
N VAL A 38 -14.49 -13.89 17.07
CA VAL A 38 -15.20 -15.05 16.50
C VAL A 38 -15.92 -14.73 15.19
N ILE A 39 -16.24 -13.46 14.93
CA ILE A 39 -16.91 -13.03 13.70
C ILE A 39 -15.90 -12.49 12.67
N PRO A 40 -16.20 -12.57 11.36
CA PRO A 40 -15.23 -12.24 10.31
C PRO A 40 -14.65 -10.82 10.36
N TRP A 41 -15.47 -9.80 10.65
CA TRP A 41 -15.05 -8.40 10.66
C TRP A 41 -14.42 -7.94 11.99
N ALA A 42 -14.43 -8.78 13.03
CA ALA A 42 -13.70 -8.55 14.29
C ALA A 42 -12.41 -9.40 14.37
N ARG A 43 -12.01 -10.05 13.26
CA ARG A 43 -10.78 -10.83 13.20
C ARG A 43 -9.59 -9.94 13.54
N GLY A 44 -8.79 -10.34 14.52
CA GLY A 44 -7.64 -9.55 14.98
C GLY A 44 -7.97 -8.55 16.08
N SER A 45 -9.22 -8.46 16.55
CA SER A 45 -9.66 -7.53 17.59
C SER A 45 -8.81 -7.63 18.87
N VAL A 46 -8.35 -8.83 19.25
CA VAL A 46 -7.45 -9.00 20.40
C VAL A 46 -6.12 -8.26 20.21
N ARG A 47 -5.53 -8.34 19.01
CA ARG A 47 -4.27 -7.63 18.68
C ARG A 47 -4.49 -6.13 18.56
N GLU A 48 -5.62 -5.72 18.00
CA GLU A 48 -6.00 -4.30 17.92
C GLU A 48 -6.11 -3.69 19.31
N ILE A 49 -6.80 -4.37 20.24
CA ILE A 49 -6.92 -3.95 21.63
C ILE A 49 -5.56 -3.94 22.34
N ASP A 50 -4.67 -4.91 22.06
CA ASP A 50 -3.32 -4.93 22.62
C ASP A 50 -2.48 -3.72 22.20
N ILE A 51 -2.65 -3.26 20.96
CA ILE A 51 -1.98 -2.06 20.45
C ILE A 51 -2.64 -0.81 21.05
N ALA A 52 -3.97 -0.73 20.99
CA ALA A 52 -4.75 0.41 21.49
C ALA A 52 -4.47 0.65 22.98
N ARG A 53 -4.43 -0.38 23.82
CA ARG A 53 -4.18 -0.20 25.26
C ARG A 53 -2.80 0.39 25.53
N ARG A 54 -1.77 0.02 24.77
CA ARG A 54 -0.42 0.55 24.94
C ARG A 54 -0.36 2.00 24.47
N LEU A 55 -0.97 2.28 23.32
CA LEU A 55 -1.06 3.62 22.74
C LEU A 55 -1.77 4.59 23.68
N MET A 56 -2.96 4.21 24.18
CA MET A 56 -3.77 5.08 25.03
C MET A 56 -3.15 5.23 26.43
N HIS A 57 -2.57 4.17 26.99
CA HIS A 57 -1.85 4.25 28.26
C HIS A 57 -0.70 5.25 28.19
N TYR A 58 0.13 5.18 27.14
CA TYR A 58 1.20 6.13 26.90
C TYR A 58 0.67 7.57 26.79
N ALA A 59 -0.37 7.79 25.98
CA ALA A 59 -0.96 9.10 25.76
C ALA A 59 -1.52 9.73 27.05
N VAL A 60 -2.25 8.96 27.87
CA VAL A 60 -2.83 9.43 29.13
C VAL A 60 -1.76 9.69 30.19
N GLU A 61 -0.79 8.79 30.36
CA GLU A 61 0.31 8.94 31.32
C GLU A 61 1.15 10.19 31.04
N HIS A 62 1.47 10.43 29.77
CA HIS A 62 2.31 11.55 29.35
C HIS A 62 1.53 12.83 29.04
N ARG A 63 0.19 12.79 29.12
CA ARG A 63 -0.71 13.89 28.75
C ARG A 63 -0.47 14.42 27.33
N THR A 64 -0.23 13.50 26.41
CA THR A 64 0.00 13.78 24.98
C THR A 64 -1.13 13.23 24.12
N LEU A 65 -1.25 13.74 22.90
CA LEU A 65 -2.14 13.11 21.91
C LEU A 65 -1.57 11.75 21.48
N PRO A 66 -2.41 10.75 21.16
CA PRO A 66 -1.94 9.48 20.61
C PRO A 66 -1.42 9.59 19.17
N LYS A 67 -1.61 10.74 18.52
CA LYS A 67 -1.19 10.98 17.13
C LYS A 67 0.34 10.93 17.00
N GLY A 68 0.82 10.12 16.06
CA GLY A 68 2.26 10.00 15.75
C GLY A 68 3.06 9.15 16.74
N VAL A 69 2.40 8.47 17.68
CA VAL A 69 3.04 7.55 18.64
C VAL A 69 3.13 6.14 18.06
N ASP A 70 2.02 5.63 17.52
CA ASP A 70 1.94 4.28 16.95
C ASP A 70 0.85 4.22 15.87
N ASP A 71 1.25 4.02 14.61
CA ASP A 71 0.34 3.99 13.47
C ASP A 71 -0.17 2.58 13.14
N ARG A 72 0.13 1.56 13.96
CA ARG A 72 -0.27 0.17 13.66
C ARG A 72 -1.77 -0.07 13.62
N LEU A 73 -2.59 0.84 14.16
CA LEU A 73 -4.05 0.77 14.03
C LEU A 73 -4.58 1.34 12.69
N LEU A 74 -3.73 2.01 11.91
CA LEU A 74 -4.05 2.46 10.55
C LEU A 74 -3.82 1.31 9.56
N THR A 75 -4.88 0.54 9.29
CA THR A 75 -4.83 -0.61 8.38
C THR A 75 -5.15 -0.23 6.94
N VAL A 76 -6.23 0.54 6.73
CA VAL A 76 -6.73 0.88 5.38
C VAL A 76 -6.01 2.09 4.78
N LYS A 77 -5.63 3.07 5.60
CA LYS A 77 -5.05 4.33 5.15
C LYS A 77 -3.60 4.46 5.62
N ASP A 78 -2.82 5.29 4.94
CA ASP A 78 -1.50 5.67 5.41
C ASP A 78 -1.55 7.04 6.10
N PRO A 79 -0.70 7.31 7.10
CA PRO A 79 -0.65 8.60 7.78
C PRO A 79 -0.18 9.73 6.84
N VAL A 80 0.65 9.39 5.85
CA VAL A 80 1.15 10.28 4.79
C VAL A 80 1.17 9.50 3.49
N VAL A 81 0.67 10.10 2.41
CA VAL A 81 0.74 9.57 1.05
C VAL A 81 1.87 10.30 0.31
N LEU A 82 2.83 9.57 -0.25
CA LEU A 82 3.85 10.16 -1.11
C LEU A 82 3.27 10.43 -2.50
N GLU A 83 3.54 11.62 -3.02
CA GLU A 83 3.04 12.09 -4.31
C GLU A 83 4.19 12.67 -5.12
N TYR A 84 4.13 12.51 -6.44
CA TYR A 84 5.05 13.15 -7.37
C TYR A 84 4.26 13.98 -8.37
N SER A 85 4.70 15.22 -8.59
CA SER A 85 4.16 16.05 -9.65
C SER A 85 4.52 15.48 -11.02
N GLU A 86 3.74 15.79 -12.06
CA GLU A 86 4.09 15.35 -13.42
C GLU A 86 5.45 15.93 -13.83
N GLU A 87 5.75 17.17 -13.45
CA GLU A 87 7.03 17.82 -13.71
C GLU A 87 8.21 17.04 -13.12
N GLU A 88 8.11 16.59 -11.87
CA GLU A 88 9.12 15.76 -11.22
C GLU A 88 9.30 14.43 -11.95
N LEU A 89 8.20 13.76 -12.33
CA LEU A 89 8.25 12.49 -13.05
C LEU A 89 8.84 12.66 -14.46
N ARG A 90 8.59 13.79 -15.14
CA ARG A 90 9.19 14.11 -16.45
C ARG A 90 10.69 14.34 -16.33
N LEU A 91 11.14 15.02 -15.26
CA LEU A 91 12.56 15.19 -14.98
C LEU A 91 13.24 13.84 -14.70
N LEU A 92 12.60 12.97 -13.91
CA LEU A 92 13.09 11.62 -13.68
C LEU A 92 13.17 10.81 -14.97
N HIS A 93 12.13 10.85 -15.80
CA HIS A 93 12.08 10.17 -17.10
C HIS A 93 13.24 10.60 -18.02
N ALA A 94 13.56 11.89 -18.09
CA ALA A 94 14.67 12.39 -18.90
C ALA A 94 16.05 11.84 -18.48
N ALA A 95 16.20 11.39 -17.23
CA ALA A 95 17.43 10.78 -16.72
C ALA A 95 17.50 9.26 -16.97
N VAL A 96 16.40 8.60 -17.33
CA VAL A 96 16.34 7.16 -17.55
C VAL A 96 16.93 6.79 -18.91
N LYS A 97 17.81 5.79 -18.92
CA LYS A 97 18.48 5.29 -20.15
C LYS A 97 18.25 3.81 -20.41
N ASP A 98 17.63 3.10 -19.46
CA ASP A 98 17.40 1.67 -19.52
C ASP A 98 15.94 1.33 -19.87
N PRO A 99 15.69 0.12 -20.38
CA PRO A 99 14.35 -0.31 -20.78
C PRO A 99 13.40 -0.65 -19.62
N ASN A 100 13.85 -0.60 -18.36
CA ASN A 100 13.02 -1.05 -17.25
C ASN A 100 11.89 -0.07 -16.97
N PHE A 101 10.69 -0.62 -16.83
CA PHE A 101 9.51 0.14 -16.45
C PHE A 101 9.56 0.54 -14.98
N ARG A 102 9.37 1.83 -14.75
CA ARG A 102 9.20 2.44 -13.44
C ARG A 102 7.75 2.85 -13.29
N ILE A 103 7.14 2.51 -12.17
CA ILE A 103 5.74 2.79 -11.89
C ILE A 103 5.67 3.74 -10.70
N PHE A 104 4.85 4.77 -10.84
CA PHE A 104 4.52 5.73 -9.79
C PHE A 104 3.01 5.83 -9.69
N ALA A 105 2.49 6.00 -8.48
CA ALA A 105 1.08 6.24 -8.24
C ALA A 105 0.94 7.46 -7.34
N ASP A 106 0.21 8.46 -7.85
CA ASP A 106 -0.17 9.66 -7.11
C ASP A 106 -1.55 9.44 -6.46
N ARG A 107 -2.27 10.51 -6.10
CA ARG A 107 -3.62 10.39 -5.51
C ARG A 107 -4.68 9.82 -6.45
N THR A 108 -4.52 10.03 -7.75
CA THR A 108 -5.57 9.70 -8.74
C THR A 108 -5.03 9.04 -9.99
N THR A 109 -3.74 9.19 -10.26
CA THR A 109 -3.11 8.78 -11.52
C THR A 109 -1.95 7.84 -11.28
N ILE A 110 -1.78 6.91 -12.21
CA ILE A 110 -0.61 6.04 -12.31
C ILE A 110 0.23 6.52 -13.49
N THR A 111 1.53 6.63 -13.27
CA THR A 111 2.50 6.95 -14.32
C THR A 111 3.46 5.79 -14.47
N VAL A 112 3.66 5.33 -15.70
CA VAL A 112 4.59 4.27 -16.06
C VAL A 112 5.53 4.79 -17.13
N PHE A 113 6.83 4.67 -16.93
CA PHE A 113 7.80 5.08 -17.93
C PHE A 113 9.07 4.22 -17.94
N ASN A 114 9.75 4.21 -19.08
CA ASN A 114 11.12 3.70 -19.27
C ASN A 114 11.90 4.71 -20.14
N HIS A 115 13.04 4.34 -20.74
CA HIS A 115 13.78 5.27 -21.61
C HIS A 115 13.06 5.70 -22.92
N GLU A 116 11.99 5.02 -23.33
CA GLU A 116 11.30 5.25 -24.62
C GLU A 116 9.88 5.79 -24.44
N LEU A 117 9.16 5.34 -23.41
CA LEU A 117 7.74 5.58 -23.21
C LEU A 117 7.48 6.32 -21.90
N PHE A 118 6.50 7.22 -21.92
CA PHE A 118 5.93 7.86 -20.74
C PHE A 118 4.40 7.83 -20.84
N VAL A 119 3.78 6.95 -20.06
CA VAL A 119 2.33 6.71 -20.04
C VAL A 119 1.78 7.16 -18.69
N ARG A 120 0.76 8.02 -18.70
CA ARG A 120 0.07 8.49 -17.50
C ARG A 120 -1.43 8.32 -17.69
N GLY A 121 -2.12 7.80 -16.68
CA GLY A 121 -3.56 7.57 -16.77
C GLY A 121 -4.19 7.13 -15.45
N THR A 122 -5.49 6.88 -15.49
CA THR A 122 -6.28 6.40 -14.33
C THR A 122 -6.73 4.95 -14.49
N ASP A 123 -6.83 4.46 -15.73
CA ASP A 123 -7.23 3.09 -16.03
C ASP A 123 -6.01 2.20 -16.32
N ILE A 124 -5.87 1.14 -15.52
CA ILE A 124 -4.72 0.23 -15.61
C ILE A 124 -4.71 -0.60 -16.90
N GLN A 125 -5.87 -0.88 -17.51
CA GLN A 125 -5.96 -1.63 -18.76
C GLN A 125 -5.50 -0.76 -19.93
N GLU A 126 -5.92 0.50 -19.96
CA GLU A 126 -5.47 1.48 -20.97
C GLU A 126 -3.98 1.76 -20.85
N ILE A 127 -3.47 1.91 -19.62
CA ILE A 127 -2.04 2.06 -19.37
C ILE A 127 -1.30 0.83 -19.89
N PHE A 128 -1.72 -0.37 -19.49
CA PHE A 128 -1.06 -1.62 -19.86
C PHE A 128 -1.02 -1.82 -21.39
N ALA A 129 -2.12 -1.52 -22.10
CA ALA A 129 -2.19 -1.62 -23.54
C ALA A 129 -1.16 -0.71 -24.26
N GLN A 130 -0.87 0.47 -23.69
CA GLN A 130 0.11 1.40 -24.24
C GLN A 130 1.57 0.98 -24.00
N LEU A 131 1.84 0.09 -23.04
CA LEU A 131 3.22 -0.37 -22.75
C LEU A 131 3.76 -1.32 -23.81
N GLY A 132 2.90 -1.92 -24.64
CA GLY A 132 3.32 -2.76 -25.77
C GLY A 132 4.11 -4.02 -25.38
N VAL A 133 3.84 -4.60 -24.21
CA VAL A 133 4.60 -5.74 -23.69
C VAL A 133 4.06 -7.07 -24.21
N GLU A 134 4.87 -7.75 -25.04
CA GLU A 134 4.53 -9.04 -25.64
C GLU A 134 4.99 -10.25 -24.79
N GLU A 135 6.02 -10.08 -23.94
CA GLU A 135 6.57 -11.17 -23.13
C GLU A 135 5.70 -11.48 -21.92
N GLY A 136 5.23 -12.73 -21.78
CA GLY A 136 4.26 -13.12 -20.76
C GLY A 136 4.73 -12.89 -19.31
N THR A 137 6.01 -13.09 -19.02
CA THR A 137 6.61 -12.84 -17.69
C THR A 137 6.58 -11.35 -17.34
N HIS A 138 6.93 -10.49 -18.29
CA HIS A 138 6.91 -9.03 -18.14
C HIS A 138 5.47 -8.50 -18.03
N ALA A 139 4.56 -9.04 -18.86
CA ALA A 139 3.14 -8.73 -18.82
C ALA A 139 2.52 -9.05 -17.45
N PHE A 140 2.81 -10.25 -16.92
CA PHE A 140 2.35 -10.66 -15.59
C PHE A 140 2.88 -9.75 -14.49
N TYR A 141 4.18 -9.45 -14.51
CA TYR A 141 4.83 -8.56 -13.55
C TYR A 141 4.19 -7.17 -13.55
N LEU A 142 4.03 -6.55 -14.72
CA LEU A 142 3.42 -5.23 -14.85
C LEU A 142 1.97 -5.25 -14.42
N GLY A 143 1.19 -6.27 -14.78
CA GLY A 143 -0.18 -6.43 -14.33
C GLY A 143 -0.29 -6.47 -12.80
N ARG A 144 0.60 -7.23 -12.13
CA ARG A 144 0.68 -7.29 -10.66
C ARG A 144 0.94 -5.92 -10.05
N GLU A 145 1.94 -5.20 -10.56
CA GLU A 145 2.32 -3.89 -10.03
C GLU A 145 1.27 -2.80 -10.32
N LEU A 146 0.66 -2.79 -11.51
CA LEU A 146 -0.42 -1.88 -11.86
C LEU A 146 -1.65 -2.09 -10.99
N MET A 147 -2.01 -3.34 -10.71
CA MET A 147 -3.12 -3.64 -9.80
C MET A 147 -2.82 -3.17 -8.36
N LYS A 148 -1.57 -3.35 -7.89
CA LYS A 148 -1.11 -2.83 -6.59
C LYS A 148 -1.16 -1.30 -6.53
N ALA A 149 -0.74 -0.61 -7.59
CA ALA A 149 -0.83 0.84 -7.71
C ALA A 149 -2.29 1.33 -7.68
N LYS A 150 -3.20 0.67 -8.42
CA LYS A 150 -4.64 0.98 -8.39
C LYS A 150 -5.26 0.76 -7.01
N LEU A 151 -4.87 -0.31 -6.32
CA LEU A 151 -5.32 -0.57 -4.95
C LEU A 151 -4.81 0.51 -3.99
N ALA A 152 -3.55 0.93 -4.14
CA ALA A 152 -2.99 2.01 -3.33
C ALA A 152 -3.76 3.32 -3.50
N ILE A 153 -4.07 3.71 -4.74
CA ILE A 153 -4.92 4.87 -5.04
C ILE A 153 -6.30 4.74 -4.38
N THR A 154 -6.97 3.61 -4.57
CA THR A 154 -8.32 3.37 -4.03
C THR A 154 -8.38 3.53 -2.51
N LEU A 155 -7.34 3.09 -1.81
CA LEU A 155 -7.29 3.08 -0.35
C LEU A 155 -6.60 4.32 0.24
N GLY A 156 -6.02 5.20 -0.59
CA GLY A 156 -5.22 6.33 -0.13
C GLY A 156 -3.93 5.88 0.56
N LYS A 157 -3.22 4.91 -0.04
CA LYS A 157 -1.94 4.38 0.42
C LYS A 157 -0.79 4.85 -0.46
N THR A 158 0.41 4.84 0.12
CA THR A 158 1.65 5.02 -0.62
C THR A 158 2.00 3.76 -1.40
N TYR A 159 1.94 3.83 -2.72
CA TYR A 159 2.48 2.79 -3.58
C TYR A 159 4.02 2.76 -3.52
N ARG A 160 4.59 1.56 -3.43
CA ARG A 160 6.01 1.30 -3.61
C ARG A 160 6.18 0.12 -4.56
N GLN A 161 6.90 0.33 -5.66
CA GLN A 161 7.24 -0.77 -6.57
C GLN A 161 8.08 -1.82 -5.84
N GLU A 162 7.80 -3.10 -6.09
CA GLU A 162 8.29 -4.27 -5.33
C GLU A 162 7.93 -4.34 -3.83
N GLY A 163 7.67 -3.21 -3.17
CA GLY A 163 7.28 -3.17 -1.76
C GLY A 163 5.85 -3.66 -1.52
N ALA A 164 5.60 -4.16 -0.31
CA ALA A 164 4.26 -4.40 0.18
C ALA A 164 3.53 -3.07 0.47
N LEU A 165 2.21 -3.07 0.36
CA LEU A 165 1.40 -2.00 0.95
C LEU A 165 1.46 -2.11 2.48
N ALA A 166 1.50 -0.98 3.17
CA ALA A 166 1.41 -0.97 4.63
C ALA A 166 -0.03 -1.28 5.06
N TRP A 167 -0.21 -2.20 6.00
CA TRP A 167 -1.51 -2.60 6.54
C TRP A 167 -1.57 -2.45 8.07
N GLY A 168 -0.80 -1.51 8.63
CA GLY A 168 -0.66 -1.35 10.08
C GLY A 168 -0.14 -2.63 10.74
N TYR A 169 -0.83 -3.13 11.75
CA TYR A 169 -0.49 -4.38 12.45
C TYR A 169 -0.62 -5.64 11.58
N LEU A 170 -1.29 -5.55 10.43
CA LEU A 170 -1.42 -6.64 9.45
C LEU A 170 -0.32 -6.61 8.39
N THR A 171 0.59 -5.63 8.42
CA THR A 171 1.67 -5.53 7.44
C THR A 171 2.52 -6.80 7.49
N PRO A 172 2.62 -7.57 6.40
CA PRO A 172 3.51 -8.71 6.38
C PRO A 172 4.96 -8.23 6.54
N PRO A 173 5.84 -9.03 7.17
CA PRO A 173 7.26 -8.72 7.17
C PRO A 173 7.76 -8.62 5.72
N ASP A 174 8.64 -7.66 5.45
CA ASP A 174 9.24 -7.51 4.12
C ASP A 174 9.91 -8.82 3.70
N ASP A 175 9.61 -9.25 2.47
CA ASP A 175 10.20 -10.47 1.93
C ASP A 175 11.67 -10.19 1.53
N VAL A 176 12.57 -10.45 2.49
CA VAL A 176 14.02 -10.26 2.36
C VAL A 176 14.62 -11.05 1.17
N ARG A 177 13.85 -11.98 0.58
CA ARG A 177 14.29 -12.90 -0.48
C ARG A 177 13.74 -12.60 -1.87
N SER A 178 13.22 -11.40 -2.11
CA SER A 178 12.84 -11.01 -3.48
C SER A 178 14.11 -10.84 -4.33
N GLU A 179 14.66 -11.95 -4.83
CA GLU A 179 15.70 -11.94 -5.84
C GLU A 179 15.16 -11.12 -7.01
N HIS A 180 15.80 -9.97 -7.27
CA HIS A 180 15.46 -9.08 -8.36
C HIS A 180 15.27 -9.89 -9.64
N VAL A 181 14.04 -9.92 -10.17
CA VAL A 181 13.84 -10.44 -11.52
C VAL A 181 14.68 -9.53 -12.42
N LYS A 182 15.82 -10.04 -12.90
CA LYS A 182 16.66 -9.34 -13.87
C LYS A 182 15.91 -9.34 -15.20
N LEU A 183 15.01 -8.38 -15.35
CA LEU A 183 14.17 -8.17 -16.53
C LEU A 183 15.02 -7.55 -17.65
N THR A 184 15.99 -8.30 -18.20
CA THR A 184 16.68 -7.86 -19.40
C THR A 184 15.78 -8.09 -20.60
N GLN A 185 15.17 -7.02 -21.12
CA GLN A 185 14.61 -7.03 -22.46
C GLN A 185 15.68 -7.50 -23.45
N ARG A 186 15.47 -8.63 -24.12
CA ARG A 186 16.29 -9.02 -25.27
C ARG A 186 16.06 -7.97 -26.36
N LYS A 187 17.13 -7.24 -26.73
CA LYS A 187 17.16 -6.35 -27.90
C LYS A 187 16.52 -7.07 -29.09
N ARG A 188 15.39 -6.56 -29.58
CA ARG A 188 14.81 -6.96 -30.86
C ARG A 188 15.78 -6.51 -31.96
N ARG A 189 16.70 -7.41 -32.34
CA ARG A 189 17.68 -7.14 -33.40
C ARG A 189 16.92 -7.06 -34.72
N THR A 190 17.01 -5.92 -35.37
CA THR A 190 16.51 -5.61 -36.71
C THR A 190 16.79 -6.74 -37.72
N GLU A 191 15.79 -7.56 -38.01
CA GLU A 191 15.69 -8.37 -39.23
C GLU A 191 14.84 -7.60 -40.26
N LYS A 192 15.44 -6.57 -40.87
CA LYS A 192 14.95 -5.92 -42.10
C LYS A 192 16.10 -5.52 -43.04
N ARG A 193 17.17 -6.32 -43.05
CA ARG A 193 18.25 -6.25 -44.06
C ARG A 193 18.63 -7.67 -44.49
N ALA A 194 17.68 -8.38 -45.11
CA ALA A 194 17.96 -9.59 -45.87
C ALA A 194 17.05 -9.71 -47.11
N GLU A 195 16.39 -8.62 -47.52
CA GLU A 195 15.74 -8.47 -48.83
C GLU A 195 16.39 -7.26 -49.51
N GLY A 196 17.45 -7.51 -50.28
CA GLY A 196 18.26 -6.47 -50.90
C GLY A 196 19.70 -6.91 -51.09
N GLY A 197 19.89 -7.95 -51.90
CA GLY A 197 21.16 -8.47 -52.40
C GLY A 197 20.90 -9.28 -53.64
#